data_AF-A0A820NXB1-F1
#
_entry.id   AF-A0A820NXB1-F1
#
_cell.length_a   1.000
_cell.length_b   1.000
_cell.length_c   1.000
_cell.angle_alpha   90.00
_cell.angle_beta   90.00
_cell.angle_gamma   90.00
#
_symmetry.space_group_name_H-M   'P 1'
#
loop_
_entity.id
_entity.type
_entity.pdbx_description
1 polymer ?
#
loop_
_entity_poly.entity_id
_entity_poly.type
_entity_poly.pdbx_seq_one_letter_code
_entity_poly.pdbx_strand_id
1 'polypeptide(L)'
;MSTAIGTVRGLHFQKPPAAHGKLVRVLNGAAYDVAVDIRHGSPFFGKHIDLILDAVSAKMLWIPPGFAHGHCTLKSDTIVAYKITDFYSAEHDAGIAWNDPDLGIHSPVA
;
A
#
# COMPACT_ATOMS: atom_id res chain seq x y z
N MET A 1 -4.17 -9.02 -10.95
CA MET A 1 -2.89 -9.51 -11.51
C MET A 1 -2.22 -8.36 -12.24
N SER A 2 -0.93 -8.16 -12.05
CA SER A 2 -0.13 -7.24 -12.86
C SER A 2 0.83 -8.04 -13.70
N THR A 3 0.80 -7.88 -15.02
CA THR A 3 1.66 -8.61 -15.95
C THR A 3 3.09 -8.05 -15.97
N ALA A 4 3.26 -6.76 -15.70
CA ALA A 4 4.55 -6.08 -15.76
C ALA A 4 5.28 -6.01 -14.41
N ILE A 5 6.61 -6.03 -14.48
CA ILE A 5 7.50 -5.63 -13.38
C ILE A 5 7.49 -4.09 -13.29
N GLY A 6 7.60 -3.55 -12.09
CA GLY A 6 7.66 -2.10 -11.86
C GLY A 6 6.30 -1.40 -11.91
N THR A 7 5.19 -2.14 -11.89
CA THR A 7 3.86 -1.52 -11.80
C THR A 7 3.67 -0.95 -10.40
N VAL A 8 3.51 0.37 -10.31
CA VAL A 8 3.21 1.07 -9.06
C VAL A 8 1.71 1.31 -8.94
N ARG A 9 1.16 1.06 -7.75
CA ARG A 9 -0.21 1.43 -7.37
C ARG A 9 -0.18 2.02 -5.98
N GLY A 10 -0.67 3.26 -5.83
CA GLY A 10 -0.70 3.96 -4.57
C GLY A 10 0.00 5.32 -4.63
N LEU A 11 0.08 6.04 -3.51
CA LEU A 11 -0.43 5.62 -2.18
C LEU A 11 -1.92 5.94 -2.05
N HIS A 12 -2.76 4.97 -1.69
CA HIS A 12 -4.22 5.14 -1.61
C HIS A 12 -4.77 4.89 -0.21
N PHE A 13 -5.82 5.66 0.13
CA PHE A 13 -6.59 5.53 1.37
C PHE A 13 -8.03 5.99 1.16
N GLN A 14 -8.92 5.61 2.08
CA GLN A 14 -10.27 6.13 2.18
C GLN A 14 -10.35 7.09 3.37
N LYS A 15 -10.95 8.27 3.17
CA LYS A 15 -11.18 9.26 4.22
C LYS A 15 -12.37 8.85 5.12
N PRO A 16 -12.44 9.34 6.37
CA PRO A 16 -13.66 9.20 7.18
C PRO A 16 -14.89 9.77 6.44
N PRO A 17 -16.09 9.17 6.62
CA PRO A 17 -16.39 8.00 7.45
C PRO A 17 -16.03 6.62 6.86
N ALA A 18 -15.61 6.52 5.59
CA ALA A 18 -15.33 5.24 4.91
C ALA A 18 -13.88 4.73 5.12
N ALA A 19 -13.18 5.23 6.14
CA ALA A 19 -11.79 4.86 6.39
C ALA A 19 -11.68 3.37 6.73
N HIS A 20 -10.86 2.64 5.97
CA HIS A 20 -10.75 1.19 6.10
C HIS A 20 -9.33 0.70 6.42
N GLY A 21 -9.24 -0.46 7.03
CA GLY A 21 -8.00 -1.21 7.15
C GLY A 21 -7.84 -2.22 6.01
N LYS A 22 -6.60 -2.57 5.71
CA LYS A 22 -6.22 -3.51 4.64
C LYS A 22 -5.34 -4.61 5.23
N LEU A 23 -5.73 -5.87 5.04
CA LEU A 23 -4.83 -7.00 5.19
C LEU A 23 -4.34 -7.41 3.80
N VAL A 24 -3.06 -7.18 3.55
CA VAL A 24 -2.43 -7.31 2.23
C VAL A 24 -1.55 -8.55 2.19
N ARG A 25 -1.58 -9.31 1.09
CA ARG A 25 -0.62 -10.39 0.82
C ARG A 25 -0.37 -10.55 -0.67
N VAL A 26 0.76 -11.18 -1.01
CA VAL A 26 1.06 -11.60 -2.39
C VAL A 26 0.73 -13.08 -2.56
N LEU A 27 -0.15 -13.39 -3.53
CA LEU A 27 -0.55 -14.75 -3.90
C LEU A 27 0.37 -15.39 -4.94
N ASN A 28 0.92 -14.57 -5.83
CA ASN A 28 1.87 -14.96 -6.85
C ASN A 28 2.86 -13.82 -7.10
N GLY A 29 4.11 -14.14 -7.40
CA GLY A 29 5.14 -13.14 -7.64
C GLY A 29 5.67 -12.51 -6.35
N ALA A 30 6.02 -11.21 -6.42
CA ALA A 30 6.54 -10.42 -5.32
C ALA A 30 6.26 -8.93 -5.52
N ALA A 31 6.11 -8.19 -4.43
CA ALA A 31 5.91 -6.75 -4.44
C ALA A 31 6.69 -6.08 -3.30
N TYR A 32 7.23 -4.90 -3.57
CA TYR A 32 7.68 -3.94 -2.56
C TYR A 32 6.44 -3.19 -2.07
N ASP A 33 6.09 -3.33 -0.81
CA ASP A 33 4.85 -2.82 -0.20
C ASP A 33 5.17 -1.72 0.81
N VAL A 34 4.41 -0.63 0.79
CA VAL A 34 4.65 0.57 1.60
C VAL A 34 3.37 1.03 2.27
N ALA A 35 3.44 1.34 3.56
CA ALA A 35 2.37 1.96 4.33
C ALA A 35 2.84 3.24 5.01
N VAL A 36 2.14 4.34 4.79
CA VAL A 36 2.46 5.69 5.30
C VAL A 36 1.43 6.10 6.33
N ASP A 37 1.89 6.59 7.48
CA ASP A 37 1.02 7.13 8.52
C ASP A 37 0.51 8.51 8.12
N ILE A 38 -0.81 8.64 7.93
CA ILE A 38 -1.48 9.89 7.57
C ILE A 38 -2.38 10.40 8.71
N ARG A 39 -2.23 9.88 9.93
CA ARG A 39 -3.03 10.30 11.07
C ARG A 39 -2.52 11.63 11.60
N HIS A 40 -3.31 12.69 11.41
CA HIS A 40 -3.01 14.00 11.98
C HIS A 40 -2.84 13.89 13.51
N GLY A 41 -1.74 14.44 14.03
CA GLY A 41 -1.37 14.33 15.44
C GLY A 41 -0.60 13.06 15.83
N SER A 42 -0.38 12.12 14.91
CA SER A 42 0.54 11.01 15.14
C SER A 42 1.98 11.52 15.27
N PRO A 43 2.78 11.02 16.24
CA PRO A 43 4.22 11.30 16.29
C PRO A 43 4.98 10.71 15.09
N PHE A 44 4.35 9.82 14.34
CA PHE A 44 4.91 9.21 13.13
C PHE A 44 4.25 9.72 11.84
N PHE A 45 3.50 10.82 11.89
CA PHE A 45 2.88 11.40 10.69
C PHE A 45 3.91 11.62 9.57
N GLY A 46 3.58 11.16 8.36
CA GLY A 46 4.46 11.20 7.18
C GLY A 46 5.59 10.16 7.18
N LYS A 47 5.74 9.36 8.25
CA LYS A 47 6.66 8.23 8.27
C LYS A 47 6.01 7.01 7.66
N HIS A 48 6.85 6.14 7.14
CA HIS A 48 6.43 4.92 6.48
C HIS A 48 7.16 3.70 7.00
N ILE A 49 6.56 2.55 6.76
CA ILE A 49 7.24 1.26 6.76
C ILE A 49 7.20 0.71 5.35
N ASP A 50 8.20 -0.10 5.03
CA ASP A 50 8.28 -0.83 3.78
C ASP A 50 8.82 -2.24 3.97
N LEU A 51 8.37 -3.15 3.12
CA LEU A 51 8.83 -4.55 3.12
C LEU A 51 8.52 -5.23 1.79
N ILE A 52 9.23 -6.33 1.53
CA ILE A 52 8.91 -7.22 0.42
C ILE A 52 7.87 -8.23 0.89
N LEU A 53 6.75 -8.30 0.17
CA LEU A 53 5.77 -9.37 0.26
C LEU A 53 5.91 -10.27 -0.96
N ASP A 54 5.89 -11.58 -0.76
CA ASP A 54 6.06 -12.56 -1.82
C ASP A 54 5.26 -13.84 -1.55
N ALA A 55 5.02 -14.61 -2.61
CA ALA A 55 4.23 -15.83 -2.54
C ALA A 55 4.92 -16.99 -1.78
N VAL A 56 6.24 -16.93 -1.60
CA VAL A 56 7.04 -17.99 -0.94
C VAL A 56 7.00 -17.84 0.57
N SER A 57 7.29 -16.64 1.07
CA SER A 57 7.25 -16.33 2.51
C SER A 57 5.82 -16.21 3.04
N ALA A 58 4.86 -15.94 2.14
CA ALA A 58 3.42 -15.84 2.42
C ALA A 58 3.08 -14.89 3.59
N LYS A 59 3.96 -13.91 3.84
CA LYS A 59 3.73 -12.88 4.85
C LYS A 59 2.51 -12.05 4.50
N MET A 60 1.84 -11.56 5.53
CA MET A 60 0.71 -10.64 5.39
C MET A 60 1.02 -9.36 6.16
N LEU A 61 0.64 -8.23 5.58
CA LEU A 61 0.75 -6.92 6.22
C LEU A 61 -0.63 -6.43 6.63
N TRP A 62 -0.82 -6.15 7.91
CA TRP A 62 -2.00 -5.45 8.40
C TRP A 62 -1.74 -3.94 8.43
N ILE A 63 -2.61 -3.19 7.75
CA ILE A 63 -2.56 -1.74 7.63
C ILE A 63 -3.86 -1.20 8.24
N PRO A 64 -3.84 -0.56 9.41
CA PRO A 64 -5.05 -0.05 10.04
C PRO A 64 -5.61 1.19 9.30
N PRO A 65 -6.88 1.57 9.53
CA PRO A 65 -7.41 2.85 9.05
C PRO A 65 -6.52 4.03 9.46
N GLY A 66 -6.44 5.04 8.61
CA GLY A 66 -5.55 6.20 8.81
C GLY A 66 -4.13 6.01 8.24
N PHE A 67 -3.93 5.02 7.37
CA PHE A 67 -2.68 4.84 6.62
C PHE A 67 -2.94 4.89 5.11
N ALA A 68 -2.02 5.49 4.37
CA ALA A 68 -1.99 5.39 2.91
C ALA A 68 -1.12 4.19 2.51
N HIS A 69 -1.56 3.43 1.51
CA HIS A 69 -0.91 2.18 1.12
C HIS A 69 -0.61 2.14 -0.38
N GLY A 70 0.55 1.61 -0.74
CA GLY A 70 0.87 1.31 -2.12
C GLY A 70 1.86 0.17 -2.26
N HIS A 71 2.07 -0.28 -3.49
CA HIS A 71 3.06 -1.29 -3.81
C HIS A 71 3.65 -1.10 -5.20
N CYS A 72 4.84 -1.65 -5.40
CA CYS A 72 5.51 -1.80 -6.69
C CYS A 72 5.75 -3.29 -6.98
N THR A 73 5.36 -3.79 -8.14
CA THR A 73 5.58 -5.20 -8.51
C THR A 73 7.06 -5.47 -8.78
N LEU A 74 7.59 -6.55 -8.22
CA LEU A 74 8.99 -6.99 -8.38
C LEU A 74 9.11 -8.17 -9.36
N LYS A 75 8.00 -8.83 -9.67
CA LYS A 75 7.91 -9.95 -10.62
C LYS A 75 6.75 -9.73 -11.58
N SER A 76 6.86 -10.29 -12.79
CA SER A 76 5.73 -10.39 -13.70
C SER A 76 4.62 -11.26 -13.08
N ASP A 77 3.40 -11.08 -13.57
CA ASP A 77 2.21 -11.81 -13.14
C ASP A 77 1.96 -11.78 -11.63
N THR A 78 2.40 -10.71 -10.96
CA THR A 78 2.22 -10.54 -9.52
C THR A 78 0.74 -10.37 -9.19
N ILE A 79 0.27 -11.13 -8.20
CA ILE A 79 -1.11 -11.08 -7.71
C ILE A 79 -1.09 -10.63 -6.26
N VAL A 80 -1.48 -9.38 -6.01
CA VAL A 80 -1.71 -8.85 -4.66
C VAL A 80 -3.18 -9.06 -4.30
N ALA A 81 -3.43 -9.57 -3.10
CA ALA A 81 -4.77 -9.78 -2.55
C ALA A 81 -4.99 -8.96 -1.30
N TYR A 82 -6.23 -8.51 -1.12
CA TYR A 82 -6.65 -7.64 -0.05
C TYR A 82 -7.87 -8.23 0.66
N LYS A 83 -7.87 -8.17 1.98
CA LYS A 83 -9.11 -8.13 2.77
C LYS A 83 -9.26 -6.73 3.34
N ILE A 84 -10.43 -6.16 3.19
CA ILE A 84 -10.72 -4.78 3.55
C ILE A 84 -11.82 -4.78 4.62
N THR A 85 -11.75 -3.89 5.60
CA THR A 85 -12.74 -3.84 6.70
C THR A 85 -14.04 -3.14 6.36
N ASP A 86 -14.11 -2.43 5.24
CA ASP A 86 -15.29 -1.70 4.80
C ASP A 86 -15.41 -1.69 3.27
N PHE A 87 -16.59 -1.35 2.77
CA PHE A 87 -16.85 -1.22 1.34
C PHE A 87 -16.16 0.01 0.74
N TYR A 88 -15.90 -0.06 -0.56
CA TYR A 88 -15.35 1.06 -1.30
C TYR A 88 -16.36 2.22 -1.37
N SER A 89 -15.88 3.44 -1.19
CA SER A 89 -16.63 4.66 -1.47
C SER A 89 -15.84 5.60 -2.38
N ALA A 90 -16.37 5.86 -3.58
CA ALA A 90 -15.71 6.74 -4.54
C ALA A 90 -15.55 8.18 -4.02
N GLU A 91 -16.52 8.65 -3.23
CA GLU A 91 -16.51 10.00 -2.63
C GLU A 91 -15.37 10.19 -1.60
N HIS A 92 -14.97 9.10 -0.95
CA HIS A 92 -13.98 9.12 0.12
C HIS A 92 -12.60 8.65 -0.34
N ASP A 93 -12.45 8.22 -1.59
CA ASP A 93 -11.18 7.79 -2.16
C ASP A 93 -10.21 8.98 -2.27
N ALA A 94 -8.95 8.74 -1.90
CA ALA A 94 -7.90 9.74 -1.95
C ALA A 94 -6.53 9.07 -2.10
N GLY A 95 -5.55 9.85 -2.55
CA GLY A 95 -4.19 9.36 -2.69
C GLY A 95 -3.12 10.43 -2.49
N ILE A 96 -1.89 9.95 -2.34
CA ILE A 96 -0.66 10.73 -2.25
C ILE A 96 0.27 10.23 -3.36
N ALA A 97 1.05 11.14 -3.95
CA ALA A 97 2.06 10.77 -4.92
C ALA A 97 3.04 9.77 -4.28
N TRP A 98 3.23 8.61 -4.90
CA TRP A 98 4.12 7.57 -4.37
C TRP A 98 5.59 7.99 -4.32
N ASN A 99 5.97 8.95 -5.17
CA ASN A 99 7.30 9.53 -5.29
C ASN A 99 7.39 10.93 -4.67
N ASP A 100 6.50 11.26 -3.73
CA ASP A 100 6.61 12.48 -2.95
C ASP A 100 7.95 12.51 -2.19
N PRO A 101 8.83 13.49 -2.46
CA PRO A 101 10.15 13.55 -1.83
C PRO A 101 10.07 13.74 -0.31
N ASP A 102 8.99 14.32 0.22
CA ASP A 102 8.82 14.54 1.66
C ASP A 102 8.57 13.23 2.42
N LEU A 103 8.07 12.20 1.73
CA LEU A 103 7.84 10.87 2.31
C LEU A 103 9.11 10.02 2.36
N GLY A 104 10.12 10.32 1.54
CA GLY A 104 11.40 9.62 1.51
C GLY A 104 11.31 8.13 1.14
N ILE A 105 10.34 7.73 0.32
CA ILE A 105 10.13 6.32 -0.07
C ILE A 105 11.12 5.94 -1.18
N HIS A 106 12.02 4.99 -0.91
CA HIS A 106 13.01 4.49 -1.85
C HIS A 106 12.45 3.33 -2.70
N SER A 107 11.46 3.64 -3.54
CA SER A 107 10.84 2.65 -4.42
C SER A 107 11.83 2.11 -5.47
N PRO A 108 11.78 0.80 -5.83
CA PRO A 108 12.66 0.19 -6.84
C PRO A 108 12.57 0.76 -8.27
N VAL A 109 11.64 1.68 -8.52
CA VAL A 109 11.41 2.31 -9.83
C VAL A 109 11.63 3.83 -9.82
N ALA A 110 12.14 4.37 -8.70
CA ALA A 110 12.57 5.76 -8.57
C ALA A 110 14.05 5.93 -8.91
#